data_AF-A0AAV3A726-F1
#
_entry.id   AF-A0AAV3A726-F1
#
_cell.length_a   1.000
_cell.length_b   1.000
_cell.length_c   1.000
_cell.angle_alpha   90.00
_cell.angle_beta   90.00
_cell.angle_gamma   90.00
#
_symmetry.space_group_name_H-M   'P 1'
#
loop_
_entity.id
_entity.type
_entity.pdbx_description
1 polymer ?
#
loop_
_entity_poly.entity_id
_entity_poly.type
_entity_poly.pdbx_seq_one_letter_code
_entity_poly.pdbx_strand_id
1 'polypeptide(L)'
;MDTSQHFSSTEYGMLQINSFWWCDDKETKGRKNLCGVLCEDLLDDDITDDLLCLKRIVKDPKGLKAWIPWTENCEGKDLSQYTKGCSCN
;
A
#
# COMPACT_ATOMS: atom_id res chain seq x y z
N MET A 1 -11.18 4.25 -10.38
CA MET A 1 -10.92 5.70 -10.42
C MET A 1 -9.43 5.91 -10.58
N ASP A 2 -9.02 6.91 -11.35
CA ASP A 2 -7.60 7.24 -11.52
C ASP A 2 -7.10 7.96 -10.28
N THR A 3 -6.07 7.40 -9.65
CA THR A 3 -5.49 7.84 -8.39
C THR A 3 -4.20 8.65 -8.60
N SER A 4 -3.84 8.94 -9.85
CA SER A 4 -2.56 9.56 -10.24
C SER A 4 -2.55 11.10 -10.22
N GLN A 5 -3.64 11.76 -9.83
CA GLN A 5 -3.65 13.22 -9.73
C GLN A 5 -2.83 13.70 -8.52
N HIS A 6 -1.86 14.58 -8.78
CA HIS A 6 -1.04 15.30 -7.80
C HIS A 6 -1.88 16.18 -6.85
N PHE A 7 -2.56 15.54 -5.92
CA PHE A 7 -2.73 16.08 -4.58
C PHE A 7 -1.42 15.79 -3.84
N SER A 8 -0.91 16.75 -3.05
CA SER A 8 0.23 16.52 -2.17
C SER A 8 -0.18 15.45 -1.15
N SER A 9 0.09 14.20 -1.50
CA SER A 9 -0.19 13.02 -0.70
C SER A 9 1.13 12.31 -0.45
N THR A 10 1.23 11.74 0.73
CA THR A 10 2.44 11.07 1.20
C THR A 10 2.20 9.58 1.20
N GLU A 11 3.26 8.82 0.91
CA GLU A 11 3.26 7.36 1.00
C GLU A 11 3.79 6.94 2.36
N TYR A 12 3.10 6.02 3.04
CA TYR A 12 3.40 5.61 4.41
C TYR A 12 3.78 4.13 4.49
N GLY A 13 4.69 3.83 5.42
CA GLY A 13 5.02 2.47 5.82
C GLY A 13 5.83 1.66 4.80
N MET A 14 6.08 0.39 5.16
CA MET A 14 6.81 -0.55 4.32
C MET A 14 6.13 -0.78 2.96
N LEU A 15 4.80 -0.69 2.93
CA LEU A 15 4.00 -0.91 1.73
C LEU A 15 3.75 0.35 0.91
N GLN A 16 4.25 1.52 1.34
CA GLN A 16 4.09 2.81 0.65
C GLN A 16 2.62 3.05 0.29
N ILE A 17 1.78 3.19 1.32
CA ILE A 17 0.34 3.36 1.22
C ILE A 17 -0.01 4.86 1.13
N ASN A 18 -0.75 5.22 0.07
CA ASN A 18 -1.05 6.62 -0.26
C ASN A 18 -2.11 7.24 0.65
N SER A 19 -1.79 8.38 1.28
CA SER A 19 -2.71 9.06 2.22
C SER A 19 -3.91 9.74 1.60
N PHE A 20 -3.94 9.98 0.29
CA PHE A 20 -5.15 10.51 -0.33
C PHE A 20 -6.28 9.47 -0.32
N TRP A 21 -5.97 8.20 -0.54
CA TRP A 21 -6.98 7.15 -0.68
C TRP A 21 -7.17 6.31 0.59
N TRP A 22 -6.08 5.92 1.25
CA TRP A 22 -6.12 4.72 2.07
C TRP A 22 -6.12 4.98 3.57
N CYS A 23 -5.38 5.97 4.05
CA CYS A 23 -5.25 6.28 5.48
C CYS A 23 -5.54 7.77 5.78
N ASP A 24 -5.64 8.12 7.06
CA ASP A 24 -5.80 9.49 7.55
C ASP A 24 -4.47 10.03 8.11
N ASP A 25 -3.81 10.94 7.38
CA ASP A 25 -2.59 11.65 7.81
C ASP A 25 -2.87 12.99 8.50
N LYS A 26 -4.14 13.35 8.69
CA LYS A 26 -4.61 14.65 9.24
C LYS A 26 -4.21 15.88 8.41
N GLU A 27 -3.47 15.72 7.31
CA GLU A 27 -2.88 16.81 6.52
C GLU A 27 -3.46 16.87 5.08
N THR A 28 -3.62 15.71 4.44
CA THR A 28 -4.09 15.62 3.05
C THR A 28 -5.55 16.05 2.96
N LYS A 29 -5.78 17.11 2.19
CA LYS A 29 -7.12 17.67 1.96
C LYS A 29 -7.95 16.73 1.09
N GLY A 30 -9.16 16.40 1.56
CA GLY A 30 -10.12 15.59 0.80
C GLY A 30 -9.84 14.09 0.77
N ARG A 31 -8.87 13.63 1.58
CA ARG A 31 -8.52 12.22 1.76
C ARG A 31 -9.73 11.34 2.08
N LYS A 32 -9.68 10.09 1.66
CA LYS A 32 -10.81 9.14 1.75
C LYS A 32 -10.74 8.22 2.95
N ASN A 33 -9.54 7.88 3.43
CA ASN A 33 -9.31 6.93 4.51
C ASN A 33 -10.11 5.61 4.32
N LEU A 34 -9.96 4.98 3.15
CA LEU A 34 -10.71 3.77 2.81
C LEU A 34 -10.34 2.54 3.65
N CYS A 35 -9.19 2.55 4.34
CA CYS A 35 -8.79 1.50 5.28
C CYS A 35 -9.28 1.79 6.72
N GLY A 36 -9.68 3.02 7.04
CA GLY A 36 -10.14 3.38 8.37
C GLY A 36 -9.04 3.43 9.44
N VAL A 37 -7.80 3.76 9.04
CA VAL A 37 -6.61 3.78 9.90
C VAL A 37 -5.93 5.16 9.85
N LEU A 38 -5.15 5.50 10.87
CA LEU A 38 -4.28 6.67 10.80
C LEU A 38 -3.03 6.29 9.99
N CYS A 39 -2.50 7.23 9.20
CA CYS A 39 -1.28 6.94 8.45
C CYS A 39 -0.06 6.76 9.36
N GLU A 40 -0.12 7.25 10.60
CA GLU A 40 0.93 7.05 11.62
C GLU A 40 0.96 5.62 12.17
N ASP A 41 -0.17 4.89 12.14
CA ASP A 41 -0.24 3.49 12.58
C ASP A 41 0.55 2.59 11.61
N LEU A 42 0.58 2.93 10.32
CA LEU A 42 1.33 2.23 9.27
C LEU A 42 2.87 2.40 9.35
N LEU A 43 3.38 3.08 10.38
CA LEU A 43 4.82 3.35 10.54
C LEU A 43 5.47 2.53 11.66
N ASP A 44 4.68 1.74 12.40
CA ASP A 44 5.19 0.92 13.49
C ASP A 44 5.69 -0.46 13.01
N ASP A 45 6.15 -1.28 13.96
CA ASP A 45 6.68 -2.61 13.68
C ASP A 45 5.59 -3.70 13.54
N ASP A 46 4.36 -3.44 13.99
CA ASP A 46 3.21 -4.35 13.90
C ASP A 46 2.47 -4.17 12.56
N ILE A 47 2.90 -4.94 11.56
CA ILE A 47 2.32 -4.89 10.21
C ILE A 47 0.87 -5.41 10.09
N THR A 48 0.16 -5.65 11.19
CA THR A 48 -1.19 -6.22 11.15
C THR A 48 -2.18 -5.31 10.41
N ASP A 49 -2.15 -4.01 10.69
CA ASP A 49 -3.00 -3.01 10.05
C ASP A 49 -2.55 -2.71 8.61
N ASP A 50 -1.23 -2.69 8.34
CA ASP A 50 -0.66 -2.65 6.98
C ASP A 50 -1.24 -3.77 6.11
N LEU A 51 -1.20 -5.01 6.60
CA LEU A 51 -1.66 -6.19 5.87
C LEU A 51 -3.18 -6.18 5.66
N LEU A 52 -3.95 -5.66 6.62
CA LEU A 52 -5.39 -5.47 6.47
C LEU A 52 -5.70 -4.42 5.39
N CYS A 53 -4.97 -3.30 5.40
CA CYS A 53 -5.12 -2.25 4.39
C CYS A 53 -4.69 -2.74 3.00
N LEU A 54 -3.55 -3.43 2.88
CA LEU A 54 -3.10 -4.06 1.63
C LEU A 54 -4.17 -5.02 1.08
N LYS A 55 -4.71 -5.91 1.92
CA LYS A 55 -5.80 -6.84 1.53
C LYS A 55 -7.04 -6.09 1.05
N ARG A 56 -7.33 -4.92 1.60
CA ARG A 56 -8.41 -4.06 1.11
C ARG A 56 -8.06 -3.45 -0.25
N ILE A 57 -6.84 -2.96 -0.44
CA ILE A 57 -6.39 -2.32 -1.69
C ILE A 57 -6.43 -3.33 -2.84
N VAL A 58 -5.88 -4.53 -2.65
CA VAL A 58 -5.78 -5.52 -3.74
C VAL A 58 -7.12 -6.14 -4.15
N LYS A 59 -8.20 -5.89 -3.39
CA LYS A 59 -9.56 -6.22 -3.79
C LYS A 59 -10.13 -5.24 -4.83
N ASP A 60 -9.55 -4.05 -4.98
CA ASP A 60 -9.96 -3.13 -6.04
C ASP A 60 -9.50 -3.63 -7.42
N PRO A 61 -10.13 -3.19 -8.53
CA PRO A 61 -9.88 -3.74 -9.86
C PRO A 61 -8.44 -3.72 -10.36
N LYS A 62 -7.58 -2.83 -9.82
CA LYS A 62 -6.15 -2.79 -10.18
C LYS A 62 -5.32 -3.87 -9.49
N GLY A 63 -5.80 -4.44 -8.38
CA GLY A 63 -5.00 -5.38 -7.58
C GLY A 63 -3.64 -4.79 -7.20
N LEU A 64 -2.57 -5.60 -7.33
CA LEU A 64 -1.19 -5.15 -7.09
C LEU A 64 -0.70 -4.09 -8.10
N LYS A 65 -1.38 -3.91 -9.25
CA LYS A 65 -1.04 -2.85 -10.23
C LYS A 65 -1.34 -1.44 -9.73
N ALA A 66 -1.92 -1.31 -8.53
CA ALA A 66 -1.97 -0.03 -7.82
C ALA A 66 -0.57 0.49 -7.49
N TRP A 67 0.44 -0.38 -7.34
CA TRP A 67 1.84 -0.03 -7.16
C TRP A 67 2.58 -0.06 -8.50
N ILE A 68 2.92 1.13 -9.02
CA ILE A 68 3.73 1.26 -10.25
C ILE A 68 5.06 0.49 -10.13
N PRO A 69 5.82 0.60 -9.01
CA PRO A 69 7.06 -0.18 -8.86
C PRO A 69 6.85 -1.69 -8.95
N TRP A 70 5.72 -2.23 -8.48
CA TRP A 70 5.41 -3.65 -8.62
C TRP A 70 5.18 -4.04 -10.08
N THR A 71 4.50 -3.20 -10.85
CA THR A 71 4.29 -3.42 -12.28
C THR A 71 5.61 -3.43 -13.05
N GLU A 72 6.52 -2.50 -12.75
CA GLU A 72 7.82 -2.37 -13.41
C GLU A 72 8.82 -3.46 -13.00
N ASN A 73 8.80 -3.84 -11.72
CA ASN A 73 9.86 -4.65 -11.13
C ASN A 73 9.45 -6.10 -10.85
N CYS A 74 8.14 -6.40 -10.77
CA CYS A 74 7.65 -7.71 -10.32
C CYS A 74 6.69 -8.40 -11.31
N GLU A 75 5.81 -7.67 -12.00
CA GLU A 75 4.80 -8.28 -12.87
C GLU A 75 5.44 -9.13 -13.99
N GLY A 76 4.97 -10.38 -14.13
CA GLY A 76 5.44 -11.31 -15.16
C GLY A 76 6.85 -11.87 -14.97
N LYS A 77 7.51 -11.62 -13.84
CA LYS A 77 8.87 -12.10 -13.56
C LYS A 77 8.87 -13.27 -12.56
N ASP A 78 9.95 -14.04 -12.56
CA ASP A 78 10.20 -15.02 -11.50
C ASP A 78 10.66 -14.31 -10.22
N LEU A 79 9.83 -14.41 -9.19
CA LEU A 79 10.04 -13.78 -7.87
C LEU A 79 10.53 -14.78 -6.81
N SER A 80 10.82 -16.03 -7.18
CA SER A 80 11.23 -17.07 -6.22
C SER A 80 12.50 -16.72 -5.44
N GLN A 81 13.36 -15.85 -6.00
CA GLN A 81 14.56 -15.36 -5.32
C GLN A 81 14.27 -14.60 -4.02
N TYR A 82 13.13 -13.89 -3.91
CA TYR A 82 12.80 -13.06 -2.75
C TYR A 82 12.48 -13.87 -1.49
N THR A 83 12.11 -15.15 -1.65
CA THR A 83 11.80 -16.07 -0.55
C THR A 83 12.74 -17.27 -0.48
N LYS A 84 13.80 -17.27 -1.31
CA LYS A 84 14.74 -18.38 -1.39
C LYS A 84 15.48 -18.55 -0.06
N GLY A 85 15.35 -19.72 0.55
CA GLY A 85 15.99 -20.04 1.83
C GLY A 85 15.22 -19.55 3.05
N CYS A 86 14.06 -18.90 2.86
CA CYS A 86 13.13 -18.59 3.95
C CYS A 86 12.21 -19.80 4.20
N SER A 87 11.84 -20.03 5.46
CA SER A 87 10.80 -20.99 5.83
C SER A 87 9.71 -20.28 6.62
N CYS A 88 8.46 -20.57 6.29
CA CYS A 88 7.31 -20.14 7.08
C CYS A 88 6.96 -21.29 8.03
N ASN A 89 7.54 -21.28 9.23
CA ASN A 89 7.21 -22.22 10.29
C ASN A 89 6.30 -21.55 11.31
#